data_AF-A0A5C7M5M4-F1
#
_entry.id   AF-A0A5C7M5M4-F1
#
_cell.length_a   1.000
_cell.length_b   1.000
_cell.length_c   1.000
_cell.angle_alpha   90.00
_cell.angle_beta   90.00
_cell.angle_gamma   90.00
#
_symmetry.space_group_name_H-M   'P 1'
#
loop_
_entity.id
_entity.type
_entity.pdbx_description
1 polymer ?
#
loop_
_entity_poly.entity_id
_entity_poly.type
_entity_poly.pdbx_seq_one_letter_code
_entity_poly.pdbx_strand_id
1 'polypeptide(L)'
;MATLNTEVSSYADVAKRTDPDGTLADILEILNQANPVVGDMLVRECNDGTGHKTTVRTGIPQATWRLLNYGVPRVKSTTAAVRDATGMLEVYGEVDKALADLSGNASAYRLSEAKPIMEGMSQQMA
;
A
#
# COMPACT_ATOMS: atom_id res chain seq x y z
N MET A 1 -5.17 13.35 -34.76
CA MET A 1 -4.37 12.53 -33.82
C MET A 1 -4.87 12.86 -32.43
N ALA A 2 -5.54 11.92 -31.76
CA ALA A 2 -6.07 12.18 -30.42
C ALA A 2 -4.91 12.17 -29.42
N THR A 3 -4.61 13.32 -28.86
CA THR A 3 -3.54 13.59 -27.87
C THR A 3 -4.10 13.73 -26.46
N LEU A 4 -5.34 13.32 -26.22
CA LEU A 4 -5.93 13.32 -24.88
C LEU A 4 -5.67 11.97 -24.22
N ASN A 5 -4.96 12.05 -23.10
CA ASN A 5 -4.80 11.09 -22.01
C ASN A 5 -5.73 9.84 -22.11
N THR A 6 -5.24 8.77 -22.75
CA THR A 6 -5.87 7.45 -22.73
C THR A 6 -5.64 6.77 -21.38
N GLU A 7 -6.33 7.24 -20.35
CA GLU A 7 -6.28 6.65 -19.01
C GLU A 7 -7.23 5.44 -18.86
N VAL A 8 -8.20 5.33 -19.77
CA VAL A 8 -9.23 4.27 -19.77
C VAL A 8 -9.07 3.42 -21.03
N SER A 9 -9.31 2.12 -20.88
CA SER A 9 -9.24 1.14 -21.97
C SER A 9 -10.06 1.59 -23.20
N SER A 10 -9.40 1.60 -24.36
CA SER A 10 -10.02 1.93 -25.64
C SER A 10 -10.34 0.68 -26.47
N TYR A 11 -11.10 0.84 -27.56
CA TYR A 11 -11.35 -0.24 -28.52
C TYR A 11 -10.05 -0.83 -29.09
N ALA A 12 -8.97 -0.05 -29.19
CA ALA A 12 -7.68 -0.52 -29.66
C ALA A 12 -7.00 -1.47 -28.66
N ASP A 13 -7.25 -1.29 -27.36
CA ASP A 13 -6.68 -2.12 -26.30
C ASP A 13 -7.42 -3.46 -26.20
N VAL A 14 -8.75 -3.44 -26.39
CA VAL A 14 -9.55 -4.67 -26.53
C VAL A 14 -9.09 -5.47 -27.74
N ALA A 15 -8.96 -4.83 -28.91
CA ALA A 15 -8.57 -5.52 -30.14
C ALA A 15 -7.18 -6.19 -30.05
N LYS A 16 -6.25 -5.63 -29.25
CA LYS A 16 -4.94 -6.24 -29.00
C LYS A 16 -4.99 -7.43 -28.04
N ARG A 17 -6.04 -7.52 -27.23
CA ARG A 17 -6.25 -8.56 -26.21
C ARG A 17 -7.27 -9.62 -26.63
N THR A 18 -7.86 -9.49 -27.81
CA THR A 18 -8.69 -10.51 -28.42
C THR A 18 -7.82 -11.38 -29.32
N ASP A 19 -7.83 -12.69 -29.08
CA ASP A 19 -7.16 -13.66 -29.95
C ASP A 19 -7.87 -13.76 -31.32
N PRO A 20 -7.21 -14.32 -32.35
CA PRO A 20 -7.82 -14.53 -33.67
C PRO A 20 -9.12 -15.34 -33.64
N ASP A 21 -9.32 -16.16 -32.60
CA ASP A 21 -10.49 -16.99 -32.37
C ASP A 21 -11.65 -16.24 -31.68
N GLY A 22 -11.48 -14.96 -31.36
CA GLY A 22 -12.50 -14.11 -30.73
C GLY A 22 -12.59 -14.25 -29.21
N THR A 23 -11.77 -15.10 -28.59
CA THR A 23 -11.63 -15.22 -27.14
C THR A 23 -10.64 -14.19 -26.59
N LEU A 24 -10.67 -13.95 -25.28
CA LEU A 24 -9.63 -13.15 -24.62
C LEU A 24 -8.30 -13.90 -24.65
N ALA A 25 -7.22 -13.22 -24.99
CA ALA A 25 -5.88 -13.77 -25.01
C ALA A 25 -5.33 -13.97 -23.59
N ASP A 26 -4.60 -15.07 -23.38
CA ASP A 26 -3.83 -15.28 -22.16
C ASP A 26 -2.58 -14.38 -22.19
N ILE A 27 -2.54 -13.40 -21.29
CA ILE A 27 -1.44 -12.43 -21.19
C ILE A 27 -0.32 -13.00 -20.30
N LEU A 28 0.90 -13.05 -20.84
CA LEU A 28 2.10 -13.43 -20.08
C LEU A 28 2.63 -12.24 -19.27
N GLU A 29 2.57 -12.34 -17.95
CA GLU A 29 2.98 -11.28 -17.01
C GLU A 29 4.50 -11.28 -16.77
N ILE A 30 5.27 -10.70 -17.69
CA ILE A 30 6.76 -10.67 -17.63
C ILE A 30 7.27 -9.68 -16.58
N LEU A 31 6.47 -8.68 -16.21
CA LEU A 31 6.84 -7.61 -15.26
C LEU A 31 6.44 -7.91 -13.81
N ASN A 32 5.85 -9.07 -13.56
CA ASN A 32 5.42 -9.46 -12.22
C ASN A 32 6.65 -9.63 -11.29
N GLN A 33 6.58 -8.99 -10.13
CA GLN A 33 7.60 -9.08 -9.08
C GLN A 33 6.99 -9.69 -7.83
N ALA A 34 7.60 -10.79 -7.37
CA ALA A 34 7.19 -11.41 -6.12
C ALA A 34 7.67 -10.57 -4.93
N ASN A 35 6.75 -9.92 -4.22
CA ASN A 35 7.00 -9.14 -3.01
C ASN A 35 6.57 -9.89 -1.74
N PRO A 36 7.41 -10.78 -1.17
CA PRO A 36 7.03 -11.60 -0.01
C PRO A 36 6.83 -10.77 1.27
N VAL A 37 7.40 -9.56 1.33
CA VAL A 37 7.31 -8.66 2.50
C VAL A 37 5.87 -8.33 2.83
N VAL A 38 5.00 -8.15 1.82
CA VAL A 38 3.59 -7.85 2.01
C VAL A 38 2.84 -9.03 2.67
N GLY A 39 3.29 -10.27 2.42
CA GLY A 39 2.71 -11.47 3.01
C GLY A 39 3.19 -11.78 4.44
N ASP A 40 4.40 -11.32 4.80
CA ASP A 40 5.03 -11.59 6.11
C ASP A 40 4.85 -10.45 7.12
N MET A 41 4.36 -9.29 6.68
CA MET A 41 4.24 -8.13 7.57
C MET A 41 3.14 -8.32 8.64
N LEU A 42 3.44 -7.87 9.86
CA LEU A 42 2.47 -7.82 10.95
C LEU A 42 1.64 -6.53 10.85
N VAL A 43 0.32 -6.66 10.75
CA VAL A 43 -0.61 -5.53 10.73
C VAL A 43 -1.23 -5.31 12.11
N ARG A 44 -1.28 -4.06 12.55
CA ARG A 44 -1.91 -3.66 13.83
C ARG A 44 -2.66 -2.35 13.66
N GLU A 45 -3.85 -2.27 14.26
CA GLU A 45 -4.64 -1.05 14.27
C GLU A 45 -3.95 0.09 15.03
N CYS A 46 -4.07 1.30 14.49
CA CYS A 46 -3.58 2.52 15.12
C CYS A 46 -4.35 2.85 16.41
N ASN A 47 -3.66 3.38 17.42
CA ASN A 47 -4.26 3.70 18.72
C ASN A 47 -4.65 5.18 18.87
N ASP A 48 -4.19 6.06 17.97
CA ASP A 48 -4.40 7.51 17.99
C ASP A 48 -5.34 7.95 16.84
N GLY A 49 -6.11 7.01 16.29
CA GLY A 49 -7.03 7.16 15.16
C GLY A 49 -6.35 7.34 13.80
N THR A 50 -5.40 8.28 13.69
CA THR A 50 -4.69 8.64 12.45
C THR A 50 -3.20 8.25 12.47
N GLY A 51 -2.75 7.60 13.53
CA GLY A 51 -1.38 7.14 13.69
C GLY A 51 -1.20 6.23 14.89
N HIS A 52 0.00 5.67 15.03
CA HIS A 52 0.36 4.86 16.19
C HIS A 52 1.28 5.65 17.11
N LYS A 53 0.83 5.87 18.34
CA LYS A 53 1.57 6.60 19.37
C LYS A 53 2.21 5.62 20.34
N THR A 54 3.54 5.62 20.36
CA THR A 54 4.35 4.82 21.28
C THR A 54 5.07 5.75 22.25
N THR A 55 4.88 5.52 23.56
CA THR A 55 5.60 6.28 24.58
C THR A 55 6.86 5.53 24.99
N VAL A 56 8.02 6.13 24.73
CA VAL A 56 9.32 5.54 25.03
C VAL A 56 9.98 6.31 26.18
N ARG A 57 10.65 5.58 27.07
CA ARG A 57 11.43 6.18 28.15
C ARG A 57 12.76 6.69 27.59
N THR A 58 13.03 7.99 27.76
CA THR A 58 14.23 8.64 27.22
C THR A 58 15.36 8.78 28.24
N GLY A 59 15.04 8.68 29.53
CA GLY A 59 16.03 8.87 30.59
C GLY A 59 15.71 8.08 31.85
N ILE A 60 16.73 7.36 32.35
CA ILE A 60 16.73 6.73 33.66
C ILE A 60 17.58 7.59 34.59
N PRO A 61 17.02 8.10 35.70
CA PRO A 61 17.78 8.94 36.61
C PRO A 61 18.86 8.13 37.34
N GLN A 62 20.00 8.77 37.61
CA GLN A 62 21.12 8.16 38.33
C GLN A 62 21.07 8.47 39.83
N ALA A 63 21.51 7.52 40.65
CA ALA A 63 21.67 7.71 42.09
C ALA A 63 22.93 8.54 42.38
N THR A 64 22.94 9.23 43.53
CA THR A 64 24.10 10.02 43.99
C THR A 64 24.53 9.57 45.37
N TRP A 65 25.86 9.49 45.59
CA TRP A 65 26.44 9.25 46.90
C TRP A 65 26.32 10.50 47.77
N ARG A 66 25.87 10.32 49.02
CA ARG A 66 25.58 11.42 49.95
C ARG A 66 26.51 11.38 51.15
N LEU A 67 27.12 12.52 51.50
CA LEU A 67 27.86 12.69 52.75
C LEU A 67 26.92 12.94 53.95
N LEU A 68 27.42 12.65 55.15
CA LEU A 68 26.69 12.91 56.40
C LEU A 68 26.34 14.39 56.51
N ASN A 69 25.08 14.70 56.84
CA ASN A 69 24.49 16.04 56.95
C ASN A 69 24.33 16.85 55.64
N TYR A 70 24.55 16.25 54.46
CA TYR A 70 24.21 16.87 53.16
C TYR A 70 22.94 16.26 52.54
N GLY A 71 22.29 17.04 51.67
CA GLY A 71 21.06 16.66 50.96
C GLY A 71 21.29 15.81 49.70
N VAL A 72 20.23 15.16 49.21
CA VAL A 72 20.23 14.40 47.94
C VAL A 72 19.39 15.14 46.90
N PRO A 73 19.85 15.29 45.65
CA PRO A 73 19.03 15.85 44.59
C PRO A 73 17.83 14.96 44.28
N ARG A 74 16.67 15.59 44.04
CA ARG A 74 15.46 14.89 43.57
C ARG A 74 15.61 14.62 42.07
N VAL A 75 15.37 13.39 41.65
CA VAL A 75 15.44 12.97 40.25
C VAL A 75 14.13 12.31 39.83
N LYS A 76 13.78 12.42 38.55
CA LYS A 76 12.59 11.77 37.95
C LYS A 76 12.95 11.23 36.57
N SER A 77 12.23 10.19 36.13
CA SER A 77 12.36 9.69 34.77
C SER A 77 11.72 10.60 33.74
N THR A 78 12.22 10.54 32.51
CA THR A 78 11.66 11.25 31.35
C THR A 78 11.13 10.26 30.32
N THR A 79 10.03 10.64 29.67
CA THR A 79 9.40 9.89 28.58
C THR A 79 9.13 10.82 27.41
N ALA A 80 9.23 10.32 26.20
CA ALA A 80 8.81 11.01 24.97
C ALA A 80 7.77 10.16 24.24
N ALA A 81 6.81 10.82 23.59
CA ALA A 81 5.89 10.15 22.70
C ALA A 81 6.41 10.25 21.26
N VAL A 82 6.56 9.11 20.61
CA VAL A 82 6.83 8.99 19.18
C VAL A 82 5.51 8.65 18.49
N ARG A 83 5.24 9.31 17.37
CA ARG A 83 4.02 9.11 16.59
C ARG A 83 4.38 8.72 15.17
N ASP A 84 3.93 7.54 14.78
CA ASP A 84 4.04 7.01 13.43
C ASP A 84 2.77 7.38 12.67
N ALA A 85 2.92 7.99 11.48
CA ALA A 85 1.81 8.40 10.64
C ALA A 85 1.45 7.30 9.62
N THR A 86 0.18 7.23 9.24
CA THR A 86 -0.32 6.30 8.21
C THR A 86 -0.81 7.06 6.97
N GLY A 87 -0.84 6.38 5.83
CA GLY A 87 -1.39 6.88 4.56
C GLY A 87 -2.30 5.86 3.88
N MET A 88 -3.15 6.34 2.98
CA MET A 88 -4.02 5.50 2.13
C MET A 88 -3.39 5.36 0.75
N LEU A 89 -3.28 4.13 0.25
CA LEU A 89 -2.88 3.82 -1.12
C LEU A 89 -4.09 3.24 -1.84
N GLU A 90 -4.62 3.98 -2.81
CA GLU A 90 -5.83 3.61 -3.55
C GLU A 90 -5.75 4.06 -5.02
N VAL A 91 -6.39 3.30 -5.90
CA VAL A 91 -6.48 3.58 -7.34
C VAL A 91 -7.80 3.04 -7.88
N TYR A 92 -8.36 3.72 -8.88
CA TYR A 92 -9.55 3.28 -9.59
C TYR A 92 -9.17 2.57 -10.89
N GLY A 93 -9.74 1.38 -11.12
CA GLY A 93 -9.67 0.67 -12.40
C GLY A 93 -11.01 0.78 -13.13
N GLU A 94 -11.15 1.81 -13.96
CA GLU A 94 -12.40 2.07 -14.69
C GLU A 94 -12.41 1.39 -16.05
N VAL A 95 -13.57 0.84 -16.45
CA VAL A 95 -13.78 0.20 -17.75
C VAL A 95 -15.18 0.54 -18.26
N ASP A 96 -15.31 0.90 -19.54
CA ASP A 96 -16.60 1.10 -20.19
C ASP A 96 -17.39 -0.23 -20.24
N LYS A 97 -18.65 -0.18 -19.78
CA LYS A 97 -19.54 -1.34 -19.75
C LYS A 97 -19.80 -1.93 -21.14
N ALA A 98 -20.12 -1.11 -22.13
CA ALA A 98 -20.45 -1.60 -23.48
C ALA A 98 -19.24 -2.27 -24.13
N LEU A 99 -18.05 -1.74 -23.84
CA LEU A 99 -16.77 -2.29 -24.29
C LEU A 99 -16.43 -3.61 -23.58
N ALA A 100 -16.68 -3.70 -22.28
CA ALA A 100 -16.52 -4.95 -21.53
C ALA A 100 -17.50 -6.03 -22.02
N ASP A 101 -18.75 -5.68 -22.29
CA ASP A 101 -19.76 -6.61 -22.81
C ASP A 101 -19.42 -7.08 -24.24
N LEU A 102 -18.75 -6.25 -25.04
CA LEU A 102 -18.30 -6.59 -26.40
C LEU A 102 -17.24 -7.71 -26.42
N SER A 103 -16.47 -7.87 -25.35
CA SER A 103 -15.47 -8.94 -25.23
C SER A 103 -16.06 -10.36 -25.16
N GLY A 104 -17.39 -10.50 -25.05
CA GLY A 104 -18.08 -11.77 -24.87
C GLY A 104 -17.96 -12.37 -23.47
N ASN A 105 -17.01 -11.89 -22.65
CA ASN A 105 -16.85 -12.25 -21.25
C ASN A 105 -16.33 -11.06 -20.42
N ALA A 106 -17.26 -10.18 -20.02
CA ALA A 106 -16.96 -8.99 -19.24
C ALA A 106 -16.24 -9.29 -17.90
N SER A 107 -16.50 -10.45 -17.29
CA SER A 107 -15.85 -10.86 -16.04
C SER A 107 -14.37 -11.17 -16.24
N ALA A 108 -14.03 -11.91 -17.30
CA ALA A 108 -12.64 -12.20 -17.63
C ALA A 108 -11.87 -10.93 -18.02
N TYR A 109 -12.52 -10.03 -18.76
CA TYR A 109 -11.92 -8.74 -19.13
C TYR A 109 -11.62 -7.84 -17.93
N ARG A 110 -12.54 -7.78 -16.95
CA ARG A 110 -12.28 -7.04 -15.71
C ARG A 110 -11.17 -7.67 -14.88
N LEU A 111 -11.07 -8.99 -14.87
CA LEU A 111 -10.00 -9.68 -14.16
C LEU A 111 -8.63 -9.41 -14.80
N SER A 112 -8.54 -9.37 -16.13
CA SER A 112 -7.29 -9.06 -16.81
C SER A 112 -6.83 -7.62 -16.60
N GLU A 113 -7.74 -6.66 -16.39
CA GLU A 113 -7.38 -5.30 -15.99
C GLU A 113 -7.05 -5.18 -14.48
N ALA A 114 -7.77 -5.89 -13.62
CA ALA A 114 -7.58 -5.77 -12.17
C ALA A 114 -6.25 -6.39 -11.68
N LYS A 115 -5.78 -7.46 -12.32
CA LYS A 115 -4.52 -8.14 -11.98
C LYS A 115 -3.29 -7.22 -12.00
N PRO A 116 -2.97 -6.51 -13.11
CA PRO A 116 -1.81 -5.62 -13.16
C PRO A 116 -1.96 -4.42 -12.23
N ILE A 117 -3.18 -3.94 -11.97
CA ILE A 117 -3.42 -2.87 -10.99
C ILE A 117 -3.04 -3.34 -9.58
N MET A 118 -3.48 -4.54 -9.19
CA MET A 118 -3.13 -5.14 -7.89
C MET A 118 -1.62 -5.38 -7.75
N GLU A 119 -0.98 -5.84 -8.83
CA GLU A 119 0.48 -6.02 -8.88
C GLU A 119 1.21 -4.69 -8.74
N GLY A 120 0.78 -3.64 -9.46
CA GLY A 120 1.34 -2.30 -9.33
C GLY A 120 1.17 -1.72 -7.92
N MET A 121 0.06 -2.00 -7.23
CA MET A 121 -0.12 -1.61 -5.82
C MET A 121 0.87 -2.33 -4.90
N SER A 122 1.12 -3.62 -5.13
CA SER A 122 2.11 -4.40 -4.38
C SER A 122 3.54 -3.86 -4.60
N GLN A 123 3.89 -3.48 -5.83
CA GLN A 123 5.20 -2.89 -6.17
C GLN A 123 5.36 -1.47 -5.64
N GLN A 124 4.30 -0.66 -5.58
CA GLN A 124 4.39 0.69 -5.02
C GLN A 124 4.54 0.66 -3.49
N MET A 125 4.03 -0.38 -2.84
CA MET A 125 4.09 -0.56 -1.40
C MET A 125 5.48 -1.02 -0.92
N ALA A 126 6.18 -1.86 -1.69
CA ALA A 126 7.43 -2.53 -1.30
C ALA A 126 8.52 -2.35 -2.34
#